data_AF-A0A662KT34-F1
#
_entry.id   AF-A0A662KT34-F1
#
_cell.length_a   1.000
_cell.length_b   1.000
_cell.length_c   1.000
_cell.angle_alpha   90.00
_cell.angle_beta   90.00
_cell.angle_gamma   90.00
#
_symmetry.space_group_name_H-M   'P 1'
#
loop_
_entity.id
_entity.type
_entity.pdbx_description
1 polymer ?
#
loop_
_entity_poly.entity_id
_entity_poly.type
_entity_poly.pdbx_seq_one_letter_code
_entity_poly.pdbx_strand_id
1 'polypeptide(L)'
;LPLKEISASELAMRLKEGEATGRFLYPKKGLHSMLSGLRKEVEKSGGEIKLASPVIKISFGNEIKIQYRERGRRKTIKAKKVVNSAPLPVFLKMAKGLPQGYRKKLERIKYCSSICVDIFYSSQLSKFYWINVFDKSFGGIIEHTNLAKGYEFKFAWIWKYAPGKLWNLSDEQIAKLFIGEIKQIFPHVEIFDYRVFREPYASPLYDKNYAKYMPAVKAPVKNLFFTGVATTYPEIRTMNTALKSGIRTASMILKEMENAKGGVR
;
A
#
# COMPACT_ATOMS: atom_id res chain seq x y z
N LEU A 1 -11.22 -13.64 -5.69
CA LEU A 1 -11.34 -14.34 -6.99
C LEU A 1 -11.29 -15.84 -6.70
N PRO A 2 -12.05 -16.69 -7.42
CA PRO A 2 -11.83 -18.14 -7.37
C PRO A 2 -10.37 -18.46 -7.72
N LEU A 3 -9.79 -19.51 -7.16
CA LEU A 3 -8.38 -19.88 -7.40
C LEU A 3 -8.04 -20.00 -8.89
N LYS A 4 -8.97 -20.53 -9.71
CA LYS A 4 -8.84 -20.65 -11.17
C LYS A 4 -8.69 -19.32 -11.94
N GLU A 5 -9.02 -18.20 -11.30
CA GLU A 5 -8.92 -16.86 -11.89
C GLU A 5 -7.71 -16.07 -11.37
N ILE A 6 -7.01 -16.57 -10.35
CA ILE A 6 -5.80 -15.95 -9.81
C ILE A 6 -4.61 -16.28 -10.71
N SER A 7 -3.72 -15.30 -10.92
CA SER A 7 -2.52 -15.51 -11.72
C SER A 7 -1.56 -16.51 -11.06
N ALA A 8 -1.20 -17.57 -11.77
CA ALA A 8 -0.12 -18.47 -11.38
C ALA A 8 1.26 -17.77 -11.37
N SER A 9 1.45 -16.72 -12.16
CA SER A 9 2.71 -15.94 -12.16
C SER A 9 2.94 -15.23 -10.83
N GLU A 10 1.88 -14.76 -10.17
CA GLU A 10 2.00 -14.16 -8.84
C GLU A 10 2.46 -15.21 -7.82
N LEU A 11 1.85 -16.39 -7.81
CA LEU A 11 2.26 -17.48 -6.92
C LEU A 11 3.72 -17.90 -7.18
N ALA A 12 4.11 -18.05 -8.44
CA ALA A 12 5.48 -18.40 -8.81
C ALA A 12 6.49 -17.35 -8.31
N MET A 13 6.15 -16.05 -8.42
CA MET A 13 6.98 -14.97 -7.87
C MET A 13 7.09 -15.03 -6.35
N ARG A 14 6.00 -15.36 -5.64
CA ARG A 14 6.01 -15.55 -4.18
C ARG A 14 6.97 -16.65 -3.72
N LEU A 15 6.95 -17.77 -4.42
CA LEU A 15 7.88 -18.87 -4.17
C LEU A 15 9.32 -18.47 -4.49
N LYS A 16 9.54 -17.79 -5.62
CA LYS A 16 10.87 -17.33 -6.06
C LYS A 16 11.54 -16.35 -5.09
N GLU A 17 10.79 -15.38 -4.57
CA GLU A 17 11.32 -14.40 -3.61
C GLU A 17 11.51 -14.98 -2.20
N GLY A 18 11.15 -16.25 -1.99
CA GLY A 18 11.31 -16.92 -0.69
C GLY A 18 10.48 -16.26 0.40
N GLU A 19 9.26 -15.82 0.12
CA GLU A 19 8.44 -15.08 1.10
C GLU A 19 8.25 -15.82 2.43
N ALA A 20 8.27 -17.16 2.41
CA ALA A 20 8.13 -18.01 3.58
C ALA A 20 9.45 -18.42 4.25
N THR A 21 10.59 -18.32 3.55
CA THR A 21 11.88 -18.91 3.98
C THR A 21 13.05 -17.93 3.96
N GLY A 22 12.83 -16.72 3.44
CA GLY A 22 13.83 -15.67 3.31
C GLY A 22 14.26 -15.10 4.66
N ARG A 23 15.41 -14.41 4.64
CA ARG A 23 15.86 -13.60 5.77
C ARG A 23 15.31 -12.18 5.61
N PHE A 24 14.58 -11.73 6.62
CA PHE A 24 13.99 -10.40 6.66
C PHE A 24 14.70 -9.54 7.71
N LEU A 25 14.74 -8.24 7.46
CA LEU A 25 15.33 -7.26 8.37
C LEU A 25 14.27 -6.27 8.82
N TYR A 26 14.38 -5.86 10.08
CA TYR A 26 13.58 -4.77 10.63
C TYR A 26 14.51 -3.65 11.10
N PRO A 27 14.28 -2.38 10.68
CA PRO A 27 15.13 -1.28 11.11
C PRO A 27 15.10 -1.12 12.62
N LYS A 28 16.27 -0.98 13.26
CA LYS A 28 16.41 -0.86 14.72
C LYS A 28 15.56 0.28 15.32
N LYS A 29 15.38 1.37 14.59
CA LYS A 29 14.55 2.53 14.99
C LYS A 29 13.13 2.51 14.38
N GLY A 30 12.68 1.35 13.92
CA GLY A 30 11.41 1.14 13.26
C GLY A 30 11.33 1.77 11.86
N LEU A 31 10.24 1.45 11.16
CA LEU A 31 9.99 1.95 9.80
C LEU A 31 9.79 3.47 9.76
N HIS A 32 9.27 4.06 10.84
CA HIS A 32 9.09 5.51 10.93
C HIS A 32 10.42 6.27 10.76
N SER A 33 11.50 5.82 11.40
CA SER A 33 12.82 6.45 11.26
C SER A 33 13.33 6.41 9.83
N MET A 34 13.07 5.33 9.10
CA MET A 34 13.46 5.19 7.69
C MET A 34 12.69 6.20 6.83
N LEU A 35 11.37 6.31 7.00
CA LEU A 35 10.53 7.26 6.27
C LEU A 35 10.89 8.71 6.60
N SER A 36 11.19 9.01 7.86
CA SER A 36 11.66 10.33 8.29
C SER A 36 13.01 10.70 7.69
N GLY A 37 13.91 9.74 7.50
CA GLY A 37 15.17 9.95 6.77
C GLY A 37 14.92 10.29 5.30
N LEU A 38 14.06 9.55 4.61
CA LEU A 38 13.69 9.83 3.22
C LEU A 38 13.06 11.21 3.07
N ARG A 39 12.18 11.60 3.99
CA ARG A 39 11.56 12.92 4.02
C ARG A 39 12.61 14.03 4.08
N LYS A 40 13.56 13.93 5.03
CA LYS A 40 14.63 14.92 5.20
C LYS A 40 15.44 15.09 3.92
N GLU A 41 15.73 14.00 3.22
CA GLU A 41 16.56 14.07 2.02
C GLU A 41 15.81 14.64 0.81
N VAL A 42 14.49 14.46 0.74
CA VAL A 42 13.64 15.19 -0.21
C VAL A 42 13.67 16.69 0.08
N GLU A 43 13.48 17.09 1.34
CA GLU A 43 13.46 18.49 1.76
C GLU A 43 14.82 19.18 1.54
N LYS A 44 15.92 18.52 1.90
CA LYS A 44 17.30 18.99 1.67
C LYS A 44 17.62 19.17 0.19
N SER A 45 17.01 18.34 -0.67
CA SER A 45 17.15 18.43 -2.13
C SER A 45 16.23 19.49 -2.75
N GLY A 46 15.56 20.32 -1.94
CA GLY A 46 14.65 21.37 -2.38
C GLY A 46 13.25 20.89 -2.75
N GLY A 47 12.91 19.63 -2.47
CA GLY A 47 11.55 19.10 -2.64
C GLY A 47 10.62 19.54 -1.51
N GLU A 48 9.34 19.72 -1.82
CA GLU A 48 8.32 20.07 -0.82
C GLU A 48 7.39 18.89 -0.54
N ILE A 49 7.17 18.57 0.74
CA ILE A 49 6.21 17.56 1.19
C ILE A 49 5.06 18.24 1.94
N LYS A 50 3.88 18.26 1.32
CA LYS A 50 2.66 18.84 1.90
C LYS A 50 1.79 17.76 2.55
N LEU A 51 1.83 17.69 3.88
CA LEU A 51 0.93 16.85 4.68
C LEU A 51 -0.45 17.50 4.84
N ALA A 52 -1.46 16.72 5.26
CA ALA A 52 -2.84 17.16 5.43
C ALA A 52 -3.40 17.93 4.21
N SER A 53 -2.91 17.57 3.01
CA SER A 53 -3.14 18.30 1.77
C SER A 53 -3.82 17.44 0.70
N PRO A 54 -5.07 16.98 0.93
CA PRO A 54 -5.72 16.04 0.02
C PRO A 54 -5.93 16.67 -1.36
N VAL A 55 -5.51 15.94 -2.40
CA VAL A 55 -5.78 16.30 -3.79
C VAL A 55 -7.27 16.09 -4.07
N ILE A 56 -7.90 17.11 -4.63
CA ILE A 56 -9.33 17.13 -4.95
C ILE A 56 -9.53 16.80 -6.43
N LYS A 57 -8.69 17.38 -7.30
CA LYS A 57 -8.84 17.29 -8.75
C LYS A 57 -7.49 17.41 -9.44
N ILE A 58 -7.26 16.56 -10.44
CA ILE A 58 -6.15 16.65 -11.38
C ILE A 58 -6.76 16.80 -12.77
N SER A 59 -6.50 17.90 -13.45
CA SER A 59 -7.02 18.15 -14.80
C SER A 59 -5.91 17.97 -15.82
N PHE A 60 -6.06 17.00 -16.71
CA PHE A 60 -5.16 16.78 -17.84
C PHE A 60 -5.69 17.55 -19.07
N GLY A 61 -4.80 18.22 -19.79
CA GLY A 61 -5.09 19.07 -20.95
C GLY A 61 -3.81 19.73 -21.46
N ASN A 62 -3.91 20.93 -22.04
CA ASN A 62 -2.72 21.71 -22.50
C ASN A 62 -1.74 21.98 -21.35
N GLU A 63 -2.27 22.20 -20.15
CA GLU A 63 -1.51 22.36 -18.91
C GLU A 63 -2.12 21.46 -17.82
N ILE A 64 -1.29 20.80 -17.03
CA ILE A 64 -1.78 20.00 -15.90
C ILE A 64 -2.02 20.92 -14.71
N LYS A 65 -3.26 20.91 -14.21
CA LYS A 65 -3.67 21.65 -13.01
C LYS A 65 -4.05 20.69 -11.89
N ILE A 66 -3.45 20.86 -10.72
CA ILE A 66 -3.73 20.08 -9.52
C ILE A 66 -4.39 20.99 -8.49
N GLN A 67 -5.59 20.62 -8.05
CA GLN A 67 -6.30 21.28 -6.97
C GLN A 67 -6.21 20.42 -5.72
N TYR A 68 -5.85 21.02 -4.59
CA TYR A 68 -5.77 20.37 -3.28
C TYR A 68 -6.33 21.29 -2.19
N ARG A 69 -6.61 20.73 -1.01
CA ARG A 69 -6.98 21.51 0.17
C ARG A 69 -5.77 21.68 1.06
N GLU A 70 -5.55 22.86 1.62
CA GLU A 70 -4.54 23.09 2.66
C GLU A 70 -5.13 24.05 3.69
N ARG A 71 -5.13 23.68 4.97
CA ARG A 71 -5.74 24.45 6.07
C ARG A 71 -7.18 24.90 5.75
N GLY A 72 -8.00 23.98 5.24
CA GLY A 72 -9.40 24.24 4.86
C GLY A 72 -9.60 24.96 3.52
N ARG A 73 -8.57 25.60 2.96
CA ARG A 73 -8.68 26.39 1.72
C ARG A 73 -8.32 25.57 0.48
N ARG A 74 -8.99 25.83 -0.64
CA ARG A 74 -8.62 25.23 -1.94
C ARG A 74 -7.44 26.00 -2.53
N LYS A 75 -6.43 25.26 -2.99
CA LYS A 75 -5.26 25.78 -3.71
C LYS A 75 -5.14 25.08 -5.05
N THR A 76 -4.54 25.76 -6.02
CA THR A 76 -4.25 25.22 -7.35
C THR A 76 -2.77 25.41 -7.67
N ILE A 77 -2.13 24.36 -8.16
CA ILE A 77 -0.78 24.41 -8.72
C ILE A 77 -0.78 23.88 -10.14
N LYS A 78 0.22 24.30 -10.90
CA LYS A 78 0.51 23.82 -12.25
C LYS A 78 1.65 22.81 -12.18
N ALA A 79 1.56 21.75 -12.97
CA ALA A 79 2.59 20.71 -13.01
C ALA A 79 3.02 20.42 -14.45
N LYS A 80 4.32 20.20 -14.65
CA LYS A 80 4.84 19.73 -15.95
C LYS A 80 4.68 18.23 -16.11
N LYS A 81 4.79 17.48 -15.01
CA LYS A 81 4.64 16.01 -14.94
C LYS A 81 3.92 15.64 -13.65
N VAL A 82 3.17 14.54 -13.67
CA VAL A 82 2.47 13.99 -12.50
C VAL A 82 2.87 12.54 -12.33
N VAL A 83 3.28 12.16 -11.12
CA VAL A 83 3.49 10.78 -10.71
C VAL A 83 2.38 10.40 -9.74
N ASN A 84 1.54 9.43 -10.10
CA ASN A 84 0.51 8.91 -9.20
C ASN A 84 1.03 7.68 -8.46
N SER A 85 1.06 7.76 -7.13
CA SER A 85 1.28 6.64 -6.20
C SER A 85 0.01 6.23 -5.45
N ALA A 86 -1.11 6.96 -5.61
CA ALA A 86 -2.37 6.64 -4.95
C ALA A 86 -3.03 5.39 -5.57
N PRO A 87 -3.83 4.62 -4.81
CA PRO A 87 -4.65 3.55 -5.37
C PRO A 87 -5.50 4.04 -6.54
N LEU A 88 -5.63 3.24 -7.59
CA LEU A 88 -6.30 3.68 -8.82
C LEU A 88 -7.76 4.12 -8.61
N PRO A 89 -8.58 3.47 -7.76
CA PRO A 89 -9.91 3.97 -7.43
C PRO A 89 -9.91 5.38 -6.83
N VAL A 90 -8.87 5.74 -6.07
CA VAL A 90 -8.69 7.08 -5.50
C VAL A 90 -8.26 8.05 -6.61
N PHE A 91 -7.25 7.68 -7.40
CA PHE A 91 -6.77 8.46 -8.55
C PHE A 91 -7.90 8.80 -9.52
N LEU A 92 -8.73 7.82 -9.88
CA LEU A 92 -9.82 7.97 -10.86
C LEU A 92 -10.95 8.89 -10.39
N LYS A 93 -11.11 9.12 -9.08
CA LYS A 93 -12.02 10.13 -8.53
C LYS A 93 -11.48 11.54 -8.76
N MET A 94 -10.16 11.72 -8.62
CA MET A 94 -9.47 13.00 -8.76
C MET A 94 -9.17 13.37 -10.21
N ALA A 95 -8.82 12.40 -11.05
CA ALA A 95 -8.37 12.61 -12.42
C ALA A 95 -9.51 12.93 -13.39
N LYS A 96 -9.37 14.06 -14.12
CA LYS A 96 -10.31 14.55 -15.14
C LYS A 96 -9.56 14.76 -16.46
N GLY A 97 -10.24 14.52 -17.57
CA GLY A 97 -9.64 14.61 -18.92
C GLY A 97 -8.82 13.38 -19.34
N LEU A 98 -9.00 12.24 -18.66
CA LEU A 98 -8.42 10.97 -19.12
C LEU A 98 -9.19 10.47 -20.36
N PRO A 99 -8.51 9.93 -21.38
CA PRO A 99 -9.18 9.25 -22.48
C PRO A 99 -10.12 8.16 -21.96
N GLN A 100 -11.35 8.10 -22.47
CA GLN A 100 -12.41 7.23 -21.93
C GLN A 100 -12.00 5.75 -21.94
N GLY A 101 -11.36 5.28 -23.03
CA GLY A 101 -10.86 3.90 -23.13
C GLY A 101 -9.80 3.59 -22.06
N TYR A 102 -8.89 4.54 -21.79
CA TYR A 102 -7.87 4.37 -20.76
C TYR A 102 -8.47 4.39 -19.35
N ARG A 103 -9.44 5.27 -19.10
CA ARG A 103 -10.19 5.29 -17.84
C ARG A 103 -10.85 3.94 -17.56
N LYS A 104 -11.61 3.41 -18.53
CA LYS A 104 -12.26 2.08 -18.41
C LYS A 104 -11.24 0.97 -18.16
N LYS A 105 -10.04 1.03 -18.79
CA LYS A 105 -8.94 0.09 -18.54
C LYS A 105 -8.52 0.10 -17.06
N LEU A 106 -8.33 1.28 -16.47
CA LEU A 106 -7.93 1.40 -15.06
C LEU A 106 -9.03 1.01 -14.08
N GLU A 107 -10.31 1.24 -14.41
CA GLU A 107 -11.47 0.87 -13.57
C GLU A 107 -11.64 -0.65 -13.37
N ARG A 108 -11.00 -1.45 -14.23
CA ARG A 108 -10.93 -2.91 -14.10
C ARG A 108 -10.10 -3.35 -12.89
N ILE A 109 -9.14 -2.53 -12.45
CA ILE A 109 -8.23 -2.89 -11.37
C ILE A 109 -9.01 -2.85 -10.05
N LYS A 110 -9.21 -4.05 -9.48
CA LYS A 110 -9.84 -4.23 -8.18
C LYS A 110 -8.77 -4.36 -7.11
N TYR A 111 -9.18 -4.06 -5.88
CA TYR A 111 -8.32 -4.17 -4.71
C TYR A 111 -8.99 -5.08 -3.69
N CYS A 112 -8.15 -5.74 -2.89
CA CYS A 112 -8.54 -6.40 -1.67
C CYS A 112 -8.38 -5.43 -0.50
N SER A 113 -9.38 -5.37 0.37
CA SER A 113 -9.31 -4.67 1.63
C SER A 113 -8.61 -5.53 2.69
N SER A 114 -8.01 -4.88 3.69
CA SER A 114 -7.48 -5.55 4.88
C SER A 114 -7.94 -4.88 6.15
N ILE A 115 -8.15 -5.69 7.18
CA ILE A 115 -8.38 -5.24 8.55
C ILE A 115 -7.25 -5.80 9.42
N CYS A 116 -6.76 -4.94 10.31
CA CYS A 116 -5.76 -5.27 11.31
C CYS A 116 -6.30 -4.88 12.68
N VAL A 117 -6.22 -5.79 13.64
CA VAL A 117 -6.50 -5.50 15.06
C VAL A 117 -5.19 -5.64 15.81
N ASP A 118 -4.67 -4.51 16.25
CA ASP A 118 -3.51 -4.48 17.13
C ASP A 118 -4.02 -4.72 18.55
N ILE A 119 -3.45 -5.70 19.23
CA ILE A 119 -3.77 -6.04 20.62
C ILE A 119 -2.55 -5.80 21.51
N PHE A 120 -2.80 -5.28 22.70
CA PHE A 120 -1.78 -4.96 23.70
C PHE A 120 -2.00 -5.83 24.94
N TYR A 121 -0.94 -6.49 25.40
CA TYR A 121 -1.04 -7.53 26.42
C TYR A 121 0.25 -7.67 27.25
N SER A 122 0.15 -8.34 28.39
CA SER A 122 1.24 -8.42 29.37
C SER A 122 2.18 -9.63 29.14
N SER A 123 1.61 -10.79 28.78
CA SER A 123 2.33 -12.07 28.72
C SER A 123 2.46 -12.60 27.29
N GLN A 124 3.63 -13.13 26.93
CA GLN A 124 3.93 -13.59 25.57
C GLN A 124 2.93 -14.66 25.11
N LEU A 125 2.36 -14.52 23.91
CA LEU A 125 1.44 -15.53 23.39
C LEU A 125 2.22 -16.76 22.92
N SER A 126 3.33 -16.54 22.20
CA SER A 126 4.15 -17.59 21.63
C SER A 126 5.62 -17.20 21.48
N LYS A 127 6.49 -18.17 21.18
CA LYS A 127 7.89 -17.88 20.79
C LYS A 127 8.05 -17.42 19.34
N PHE A 128 6.99 -17.40 18.54
CA PHE A 128 7.05 -17.17 17.09
C PHE A 128 6.70 -15.72 16.74
N TYR A 129 7.39 -15.16 15.74
CA TYR A 129 7.03 -13.83 15.22
C TYR A 129 5.75 -13.85 14.39
N TRP A 130 5.54 -14.91 13.59
CA TRP A 130 4.41 -15.06 12.68
C TRP A 130 3.73 -16.40 12.96
N ILE A 131 2.41 -16.36 13.18
CA ILE A 131 1.56 -17.55 13.30
C ILE A 131 0.45 -17.46 12.24
N ASN A 132 0.37 -18.46 11.36
CA ASN A 132 -0.77 -18.62 10.46
C ASN A 132 -1.89 -19.33 11.22
N VAL A 133 -3.11 -18.80 11.11
CA VAL A 133 -4.27 -19.34 11.81
C VAL A 133 -5.32 -19.75 10.80
N PHE A 134 -5.74 -21.00 10.89
CA PHE A 134 -6.79 -21.58 10.09
C PHE A 134 -8.09 -21.66 10.92
N ASP A 135 -9.23 -21.74 10.23
CA ASP A 135 -10.56 -21.91 10.85
C ASP A 135 -10.95 -20.83 11.87
N LYS A 136 -10.45 -19.60 11.66
CA LYS A 136 -10.81 -18.38 12.41
C LYS A 136 -11.19 -17.24 11.46
N SER A 137 -11.75 -16.18 12.02
CA SER A 137 -12.15 -14.97 11.28
C SER A 137 -10.95 -14.15 10.80
N PHE A 138 -9.75 -14.38 11.37
CA PHE A 138 -8.49 -13.78 10.93
C PHE A 138 -7.53 -14.80 10.29
N GLY A 139 -6.46 -14.32 9.64
CA GLY A 139 -5.51 -15.16 8.89
C GLY A 139 -4.17 -15.37 9.57
N GLY A 140 -3.75 -14.44 10.43
CA GLY A 140 -2.51 -14.60 11.16
C GLY A 140 -2.31 -13.61 12.30
N ILE A 141 -1.37 -13.98 13.16
CA ILE A 141 -0.95 -13.25 14.35
C ILE A 141 0.51 -12.90 14.16
N ILE A 142 0.82 -11.61 14.19
CA ILE A 142 2.21 -11.16 14.11
C ILE A 142 2.61 -10.54 15.46
N GLU A 143 3.33 -11.31 16.28
CA GLU A 143 3.84 -10.85 17.58
C GLU A 143 5.06 -9.95 17.38
N HIS A 144 4.82 -8.67 17.11
CA HIS A 144 5.86 -7.72 16.77
C HIS A 144 6.96 -7.64 17.84
N THR A 145 6.59 -7.75 19.11
CA THR A 145 7.54 -7.67 20.22
C THR A 145 8.47 -8.89 20.34
N ASN A 146 8.24 -9.96 19.59
CA ASN A 146 9.22 -11.05 19.42
C ASN A 146 10.36 -10.66 18.47
N LEU A 147 10.11 -9.72 17.53
CA LEU A 147 11.09 -9.20 16.58
C LEU A 147 11.77 -7.93 17.09
N ALA A 148 11.00 -6.95 17.55
CA ALA A 148 11.49 -5.67 18.04
C ALA A 148 11.33 -5.58 19.56
N LYS A 149 12.46 -5.73 20.28
CA LYS A 149 12.52 -5.65 21.74
C LYS A 149 12.57 -4.20 22.22
N GLY A 150 12.20 -3.96 23.49
CA GLY A 150 12.31 -2.65 24.14
C GLY A 150 10.99 -1.89 24.32
N TYR A 151 9.86 -2.54 24.08
CA TYR A 151 8.54 -2.04 24.47
C TYR A 151 8.24 -2.46 25.92
N GLU A 152 7.58 -1.58 26.69
CA GLU A 152 7.15 -1.87 28.07
C GLU A 152 6.01 -2.89 28.13
N PHE A 153 5.27 -3.03 27.03
CA PHE A 153 4.20 -3.98 26.83
C PHE A 153 4.48 -4.89 25.64
N LYS A 154 3.74 -6.00 25.54
CA LYS A 154 3.72 -6.82 24.33
C LYS A 154 2.61 -6.36 23.42
N PHE A 155 2.85 -6.44 22.11
CA PHE A 155 1.81 -6.19 21.13
C PHE A 155 1.94 -7.11 19.93
N ALA A 156 0.78 -7.47 19.40
CA ALA A 156 0.63 -8.26 18.20
C ALA A 156 -0.42 -7.62 17.30
N TRP A 157 -0.20 -7.74 16.00
CA TRP A 157 -1.17 -7.27 15.02
C TRP A 157 -1.82 -8.46 14.32
N ILE A 158 -3.14 -8.55 14.45
CA ILE A 158 -3.97 -9.65 13.98
C ILE A 158 -4.58 -9.26 12.65
N TRP A 159 -4.20 -9.94 11.57
CA TRP A 159 -4.50 -9.46 10.21
C TRP A 159 -5.42 -10.39 9.43
N LYS A 160 -6.24 -9.78 8.57
CA LYS A 160 -7.08 -10.48 7.60
C LYS A 160 -7.30 -9.65 6.34
N TYR A 161 -7.16 -10.28 5.17
CA TYR A 161 -7.79 -9.77 3.95
C TYR A 161 -9.31 -9.97 4.07
N ALA A 162 -10.05 -8.87 4.11
CA ALA A 162 -11.43 -8.85 4.57
C ALA A 162 -12.35 -8.14 3.58
N PRO A 163 -12.54 -8.67 2.35
CA PRO A 163 -13.64 -8.21 1.51
C PRO A 163 -14.99 -8.69 2.09
N GLY A 164 -16.05 -7.91 1.91
CA GLY A 164 -17.42 -8.35 2.22
C GLY A 164 -17.83 -8.19 3.68
N LYS A 165 -18.41 -9.24 4.29
CA LYS A 165 -19.13 -9.14 5.59
C LYS A 165 -18.27 -8.57 6.72
N LEU A 166 -17.03 -9.02 6.87
CA LEU A 166 -16.11 -8.50 7.90
C LEU A 166 -15.82 -7.01 7.70
N TRP A 167 -15.76 -6.52 6.46
CA TRP A 167 -15.53 -5.10 6.19
C TRP A 167 -16.65 -4.19 6.71
N ASN A 168 -17.87 -4.70 6.81
CA ASN A 168 -19.04 -3.92 7.18
C ASN A 168 -19.30 -3.89 8.70
N LEU A 169 -18.58 -4.73 9.47
CA LEU A 169 -18.63 -4.68 10.92
C LEU A 169 -17.98 -3.40 11.45
N SER A 170 -18.45 -2.89 12.58
CA SER A 170 -17.78 -1.80 13.30
C SER A 170 -16.42 -2.24 13.85
N ASP A 171 -15.59 -1.28 14.25
CA ASP A 171 -14.28 -1.58 14.83
C ASP A 171 -14.42 -2.35 16.15
N GLU A 172 -15.40 -2.01 16.98
CA GLU A 172 -15.70 -2.71 18.22
C GLU A 172 -16.16 -4.15 17.95
N GLN A 173 -17.00 -4.36 16.93
CA GLN A 173 -17.47 -5.69 16.54
C GLN A 173 -16.32 -6.57 16.05
N ILE A 174 -15.42 -6.01 15.22
CA ILE A 174 -14.23 -6.73 14.75
C ILE A 174 -13.28 -7.04 15.89
N ALA A 175 -12.99 -6.08 16.74
CA ALA A 175 -12.10 -6.27 17.88
C ALA A 175 -12.65 -7.35 18.81
N LYS A 176 -13.94 -7.30 19.15
CA LYS A 176 -14.61 -8.32 19.98
C LYS A 176 -14.50 -9.72 19.35
N LEU A 177 -14.73 -9.83 18.04
CA LEU A 177 -14.62 -11.10 17.32
C LEU A 177 -13.19 -11.65 17.36
N PHE A 178 -12.20 -10.85 16.97
CA PHE A 178 -10.81 -11.29 16.89
C PHE A 178 -10.24 -11.59 18.29
N ILE A 179 -10.50 -10.73 19.28
CA ILE A 179 -10.06 -10.95 20.66
C ILE A 179 -10.72 -12.20 21.25
N GLY A 180 -12.00 -12.43 20.98
CA GLY A 180 -12.70 -13.65 21.41
C GLY A 180 -12.06 -14.91 20.85
N GLU A 181 -11.75 -14.93 19.55
CA GLU A 181 -11.05 -16.04 18.90
C GLU A 181 -9.59 -16.19 19.36
N ILE A 182 -8.88 -15.09 19.67
CA ILE A 182 -7.54 -15.12 20.24
C ILE A 182 -7.55 -15.78 21.63
N LYS A 183 -8.53 -15.46 22.49
CA LYS A 183 -8.68 -16.10 23.80
C LYS A 183 -8.99 -17.60 23.72
N GLN A 184 -9.54 -18.09 22.61
CA GLN A 184 -9.68 -19.54 22.39
C GLN A 184 -8.33 -20.21 22.10
N ILE A 185 -7.39 -19.49 21.48
CA ILE A 185 -6.04 -20.01 21.14
C ILE A 185 -5.10 -19.84 22.35
N PHE A 186 -5.21 -18.71 23.06
CA PHE A 186 -4.39 -18.35 24.22
C PHE A 186 -5.30 -18.02 25.42
N PRO A 187 -5.81 -19.03 26.15
CA PRO A 187 -6.81 -18.81 27.21
C PRO A 187 -6.37 -17.89 28.34
N HIS A 188 -5.06 -17.81 28.60
CA HIS A 188 -4.49 -17.01 29.69
C HIS A 188 -4.05 -15.60 29.23
N VAL A 189 -4.38 -15.18 28.01
CA VAL A 189 -4.00 -13.85 27.53
C VAL A 189 -4.79 -12.76 28.23
N GLU A 190 -4.07 -11.81 28.83
CA GLU A 190 -4.61 -10.58 29.38
C GLU A 190 -4.39 -9.44 28.40
N ILE A 191 -5.40 -9.18 27.57
CA ILE A 191 -5.43 -8.07 26.62
C ILE A 191 -6.05 -6.85 27.31
N PHE A 192 -5.33 -5.74 27.36
CA PHE A 192 -5.74 -4.52 28.06
C PHE A 192 -6.07 -3.33 27.13
N ASP A 193 -5.62 -3.35 25.87
CA ASP A 193 -6.00 -2.34 24.87
C ASP A 193 -6.03 -2.95 23.47
N TYR A 194 -6.71 -2.28 22.53
CA TYR A 194 -6.70 -2.62 21.12
C TYR A 194 -6.84 -1.40 20.21
N ARG A 195 -6.34 -1.53 18.97
CA ARG A 195 -6.55 -0.54 17.90
C ARG A 195 -6.95 -1.27 16.61
N VAL A 196 -7.95 -0.74 15.92
CA VAL A 196 -8.39 -1.29 14.63
C VAL A 196 -7.91 -0.39 13.50
N PHE A 197 -7.28 -1.00 12.50
CA PHE A 197 -6.84 -0.33 11.28
C PHE A 197 -7.51 -0.97 10.07
N ARG A 198 -7.97 -0.13 9.15
CA ARG A 198 -8.63 -0.55 7.91
C ARG A 198 -7.94 0.07 6.71
N GLU A 199 -7.65 -0.76 5.72
CA GLU A 199 -7.13 -0.30 4.43
C GLU A 199 -8.00 -0.87 3.30
N PRO A 200 -8.85 -0.04 2.65
CA PRO A 200 -9.74 -0.50 1.59
C PRO A 200 -9.00 -0.93 0.31
N TYR A 201 -7.78 -0.47 0.11
CA TYR A 201 -6.97 -0.71 -1.09
C TYR A 201 -5.63 -1.37 -0.77
N ALA A 202 -5.65 -2.38 0.09
CA ALA A 202 -4.45 -2.99 0.66
C ALA A 202 -3.55 -3.66 -0.39
N SER A 203 -4.16 -4.33 -1.37
CA SER A 203 -3.44 -4.94 -2.50
C SER A 203 -4.30 -4.94 -3.76
N PRO A 204 -3.75 -4.67 -4.96
CA PRO A 204 -4.41 -5.02 -6.19
C PRO A 204 -4.76 -6.52 -6.22
N LEU A 205 -5.87 -6.86 -6.84
CA LEU A 205 -6.25 -8.25 -7.14
C LEU A 205 -5.70 -8.62 -8.52
N TYR A 206 -4.77 -9.56 -8.56
CA TYR A 206 -4.11 -9.99 -9.80
C TYR A 206 -4.84 -11.19 -10.41
N ASP A 207 -5.78 -10.91 -11.33
CA ASP A 207 -6.35 -11.96 -12.16
C ASP A 207 -5.39 -12.44 -13.25
N LYS A 208 -5.71 -13.55 -13.91
CA LYS A 208 -4.91 -14.14 -15.00
C LYS A 208 -4.61 -13.19 -16.18
N ASN A 209 -5.37 -12.11 -16.33
CA ASN A 209 -5.23 -11.11 -17.40
C ASN A 209 -4.66 -9.77 -16.89
N TYR A 210 -4.24 -9.66 -15.63
CA TYR A 210 -3.83 -8.39 -15.01
C TYR A 210 -2.76 -7.65 -15.82
N ALA A 211 -1.76 -8.36 -16.35
CA ALA A 211 -0.72 -7.78 -17.21
C ALA A 211 -1.27 -7.02 -18.43
N LYS A 212 -2.41 -7.44 -18.99
CA LYS A 212 -3.03 -6.80 -20.16
C LYS A 212 -3.62 -5.43 -19.82
N TYR A 213 -4.05 -5.23 -18.56
CA TYR A 213 -4.76 -4.02 -18.15
C TYR A 213 -4.07 -3.19 -17.07
N MET A 214 -2.98 -3.66 -16.47
CA MET A 214 -2.20 -2.89 -15.50
C MET A 214 -1.73 -1.55 -16.09
N PRO A 215 -1.62 -0.49 -15.25
CA PRO A 215 -1.01 0.76 -15.67
C PRO A 215 0.46 0.53 -16.04
N ALA A 216 0.87 1.04 -17.19
CA ALA A 216 2.28 1.23 -17.50
C ALA A 216 2.84 2.36 -16.63
N VAL A 217 4.15 2.33 -16.35
CA VAL A 217 4.85 3.39 -15.62
C VAL A 217 4.65 4.74 -16.31
N LYS A 218 4.76 4.80 -17.64
CA LYS A 218 4.34 5.96 -18.44
C LYS A 218 2.96 5.69 -19.01
N ALA A 219 1.99 6.53 -18.64
CA ALA A 219 0.63 6.38 -19.12
C ALA A 219 0.50 6.82 -20.60
N PRO A 220 -0.51 6.33 -21.34
CA PRO A 220 -0.92 6.90 -22.64
C PRO A 220 -1.66 8.25 -22.45
N VAL A 221 -1.20 9.05 -21.50
CA VAL A 221 -1.67 10.40 -21.17
C VAL A 221 -0.42 11.24 -20.99
N LYS A 222 -0.30 12.33 -21.76
CA LYS A 222 0.91 13.16 -21.78
C LYS A 222 1.30 13.56 -20.36
N ASN A 223 2.57 13.35 -20.01
CA ASN A 223 3.16 13.74 -18.74
C ASN A 223 2.54 13.09 -17.48
N LEU A 224 1.80 11.99 -17.61
CA LEU A 224 1.30 11.19 -16.49
C LEU A 224 2.11 9.90 -16.33
N PHE A 225 2.53 9.64 -15.10
CA PHE A 225 3.30 8.47 -14.70
C PHE A 225 2.63 7.78 -13.51
N PHE A 226 2.84 6.47 -13.39
CA PHE A 226 2.39 5.65 -12.28
C PHE A 226 3.55 4.99 -11.58
N THR A 227 3.47 4.93 -10.25
CA THR A 227 4.39 4.18 -9.39
C THR A 227 3.59 3.42 -8.35
N GLY A 228 4.25 2.51 -7.62
CA GLY A 228 3.63 1.65 -6.63
C GLY A 228 3.12 0.34 -7.21
N VAL A 229 2.56 -0.48 -6.33
CA VAL A 229 2.36 -1.92 -6.53
C VAL A 229 1.38 -2.27 -7.66
N ALA A 230 0.54 -1.33 -8.09
CA ALA A 230 -0.34 -1.55 -9.25
C ALA A 230 0.43 -1.69 -10.58
N THR A 231 1.68 -1.20 -10.65
CA THR A 231 2.54 -1.23 -11.85
C THR A 231 3.60 -2.35 -11.81
N THR A 232 3.63 -3.17 -10.75
CA THR A 232 4.74 -4.09 -10.50
C THR A 232 4.38 -5.55 -10.69
N TYR A 233 3.16 -5.89 -11.12
CA TYR A 233 2.78 -7.26 -11.43
C TYR A 233 3.83 -7.92 -12.36
N PRO A 234 4.23 -9.19 -12.11
CA PRO A 234 3.74 -10.12 -11.09
C PRO A 234 4.47 -10.06 -9.74
N GLU A 235 5.26 -9.02 -9.45
CA GLU A 235 5.98 -8.91 -8.19
C GLU A 235 5.05 -8.84 -6.97
N ILE A 236 5.55 -9.38 -5.85
CA ILE A 236 4.85 -9.38 -4.57
C ILE A 236 4.71 -7.95 -4.05
N ARG A 237 3.57 -7.67 -3.42
CA ARG A 237 3.35 -6.42 -2.72
C ARG A 237 4.25 -6.32 -1.47
N THR A 238 5.37 -5.60 -1.60
CA THR A 238 6.31 -5.32 -0.50
C THR A 238 6.75 -3.86 -0.51
N MET A 239 7.35 -3.38 0.60
CA MET A 239 7.99 -2.06 0.61
C MET A 239 9.16 -1.98 -0.37
N ASN A 240 9.88 -3.09 -0.60
CA ASN A 240 10.98 -3.16 -1.57
C ASN A 240 10.47 -2.97 -3.00
N THR A 241 9.39 -3.66 -3.37
CA THR A 241 8.74 -3.51 -4.68
C THR A 241 8.20 -2.09 -4.88
N ALA A 242 7.60 -1.49 -3.84
CA ALA A 242 7.20 -0.08 -3.88
C ALA A 242 8.40 0.85 -4.10
N LEU A 243 9.50 0.68 -3.37
CA LEU A 243 10.71 1.49 -3.53
C LEU A 243 11.32 1.35 -4.93
N LYS A 244 11.49 0.11 -5.41
CA LYS A 244 11.99 -0.20 -6.77
C LYS A 244 11.13 0.47 -7.84
N SER A 245 9.80 0.42 -7.68
CA SER A 245 8.88 1.09 -8.61
C SER A 245 9.04 2.61 -8.63
N GLY A 246 9.34 3.22 -7.47
CA GLY A 246 9.64 4.64 -7.35
C GLY A 246 10.92 5.02 -8.08
N ILE A 247 12.00 4.29 -7.83
CA ILE A 247 13.30 4.47 -8.49
C ILE A 247 13.15 4.33 -10.01
N ARG A 248 12.52 3.24 -10.49
CA ARG A 248 12.27 3.01 -11.91
C ARG A 248 11.49 4.17 -12.56
N THR A 249 10.49 4.70 -11.87
CA THR A 249 9.68 5.82 -12.37
C THR A 249 10.51 7.10 -12.47
N ALA A 250 11.30 7.41 -11.44
CA ALA A 250 12.19 8.56 -11.43
C ALA A 250 13.24 8.49 -12.54
N SER A 251 13.93 7.35 -12.71
CA SER A 251 14.92 7.15 -13.77
C SER A 251 14.31 7.34 -15.17
N MET A 252 13.09 6.85 -15.39
CA MET A 252 12.39 7.04 -16.66
C MET A 252 12.09 8.51 -16.94
N ILE A 253 11.68 9.27 -15.92
CA ILE A 253 11.40 10.71 -16.04
C ILE A 253 12.69 11.49 -16.33
N LEU A 254 13.78 11.17 -15.65
CA LEU A 254 15.08 11.83 -15.84
C LEU A 254 15.59 11.61 -17.27
N LYS A 255 15.55 10.37 -17.78
CA LYS A 255 15.93 10.05 -19.16
C LYS A 255 15.09 10.82 -20.19
N GLU A 256 13.78 10.95 -19.95
CA GLU A 256 12.91 11.75 -20.83
C GLU A 256 13.28 13.24 -20.80
N MET A 257 13.69 13.76 -19.65
CA MET A 257 14.14 15.15 -19.51
C MET A 257 15.49 15.42 -20.18
N GLU A 258 16.42 14.46 -20.13
CA GLU A 258 17.72 14.54 -20.82
C GLU A 258 17.54 14.51 -22.34
N ASN A 259 16.74 13.57 -22.85
CA ASN A 259 16.46 13.47 -24.28
C ASN A 259 15.79 14.75 -24.83
N ALA A 260 14.90 15.37 -24.05
CA ALA A 260 14.27 16.62 -24.43
C ALA A 260 15.24 17.81 -24.47
N LYS A 261 16.35 17.76 -23.72
CA LYS A 261 17.42 18.77 -23.77
C LYS A 261 18.42 18.50 -24.89
N GLY A 262 18.69 17.23 -25.21
CA GLY A 262 19.64 16.82 -26.25
C GLY A 262 19.09 16.91 -27.69
N GLY A 263 17.78 16.95 -27.87
CA GLY A 263 17.12 17.12 -29.19
C GLY A 263 17.00 18.57 -29.66
N VAL A 264 17.66 19.51 -28.99
CA VAL A 264 17.85 20.91 -29.41
C VAL A 264 19.33 21.08 -29.77
N ARG A 265 19.74 20.50 -30.89
CA ARG A 265 21.00 20.79 -31.60
C ARG A 265 20.73 20.71 -33.08
#